data_AF-A0A4Y1R9F3-F1
#
_entry.id   AF-A0A4Y1R9F3-F1
#
_cell.length_a   1.000
_cell.length_b   1.000
_cell.length_c   1.000
_cell.angle_alpha   90.00
_cell.angle_beta   90.00
_cell.angle_gamma   90.00
#
_symmetry.space_group_name_H-M   'P 1'
#
loop_
_entity.id
_entity.type
_entity.pdbx_description
1 polymer ?
#
loop_
_entity_poly.entity_id
_entity_poly.type
_entity_poly.pdbx_seq_one_letter_code
_entity_poly.pdbx_strand_id
1 'polypeptide(L)'
;MGYFTEKVLSATVTYDHRALVIDGKRRILQPGSIHYPRSTPEVWPEMIKKSKEGGLDVIENYVFWNYHEPVKGQYYFEGRFDLVRFVKTVQEAGLLVHFRIGPYACAEWNYGIQFRTTNAPFKLDINKTSKSPSPRGQQN
;
A
#
# COMPACT_ATOMS: atom_id res chain seq x y z
N MET A 1 -13.70 2.88 -35.44
CA MET A 1 -13.64 3.46 -34.08
C MET A 1 -14.10 2.37 -33.12
N GLY A 2 -13.19 1.60 -32.53
CA GLY A 2 -13.54 0.51 -31.62
C GLY A 2 -13.82 1.07 -30.23
N TYR A 3 -14.98 0.73 -29.66
CA TYR A 3 -15.30 1.05 -28.27
C TYR A 3 -14.44 0.18 -27.36
N PHE A 4 -13.46 0.78 -26.68
CA PHE A 4 -12.78 0.14 -25.56
C PHE A 4 -13.74 0.14 -24.37
N THR A 5 -14.39 -1.00 -24.10
CA THR A 5 -15.09 -1.20 -22.83
C THR A 5 -14.05 -1.47 -21.76
N GLU A 6 -13.76 -0.47 -20.93
CA GLU A 6 -12.94 -0.64 -19.73
C GLU A 6 -13.69 -1.60 -18.79
N LYS A 7 -13.15 -2.81 -18.60
CA LYS A 7 -13.75 -3.80 -17.71
C LYS A 7 -13.50 -3.33 -16.28
N VAL A 8 -14.47 -2.65 -15.68
CA VAL A 8 -14.45 -2.30 -14.26
C VAL A 8 -14.55 -3.59 -13.45
N LEU A 9 -13.40 -4.12 -13.04
CA LEU A 9 -13.31 -5.24 -12.11
C LEU A 9 -13.44 -4.68 -10.69
N SER A 10 -14.67 -4.44 -10.26
CA SER A 10 -14.98 -4.15 -8.86
C SER A 10 -15.30 -5.47 -8.15
N ALA A 11 -14.61 -5.75 -7.04
CA ALA A 11 -14.98 -6.84 -6.15
C ALA A 11 -15.89 -6.30 -5.04
N THR A 12 -16.90 -7.06 -4.64
CA THR A 12 -17.71 -6.72 -3.46
C THR A 12 -17.02 -7.29 -2.23
N VAL A 13 -16.60 -6.42 -1.32
CA VAL A 13 -15.93 -6.82 -0.07
C VAL A 13 -16.81 -6.45 1.12
N THR A 14 -17.20 -7.45 1.89
CA THR A 14 -17.92 -7.30 3.16
C THR A 14 -17.28 -8.20 4.22
N TYR A 15 -17.84 -8.25 5.42
CA TYR A 15 -17.36 -9.11 6.49
C TYR A 15 -18.51 -9.54 7.39
N ASP A 16 -18.33 -10.64 8.09
CA ASP A 16 -19.17 -11.06 9.20
C ASP A 16 -18.32 -11.36 10.45
N HIS A 17 -18.95 -11.92 11.48
CA HIS A 17 -18.27 -12.25 12.73
C HIS A 17 -17.18 -13.32 12.62
N ARG A 18 -17.01 -13.98 11.46
CA ARG A 18 -16.04 -15.06 11.25
C ARG A 18 -15.04 -14.80 10.14
N ALA A 19 -15.40 -14.05 9.11
CA ALA A 19 -14.55 -13.93 7.92
C ALA A 19 -14.80 -12.67 7.09
N LEU A 20 -13.81 -12.35 6.25
CA LEU A 20 -13.99 -11.48 5.09
C LEU A 20 -14.79 -12.23 4.01
N VAL A 21 -15.67 -11.51 3.33
CA VAL A 21 -16.47 -12.02 2.22
C VAL A 21 -16.11 -11.23 0.97
N ILE A 22 -15.50 -11.91 0.01
CA ILE A 22 -15.08 -11.32 -1.27
C ILE A 22 -15.90 -11.99 -2.37
N ASP A 23 -16.69 -11.20 -3.09
CA ASP A 23 -17.62 -11.66 -4.13
C ASP A 23 -18.55 -12.80 -3.64
N GLY A 24 -19.12 -12.60 -2.45
CA GLY A 24 -20.03 -13.56 -1.81
C GLY A 24 -19.35 -14.78 -1.21
N LYS A 25 -18.02 -14.95 -1.35
CA LYS A 25 -17.27 -16.09 -0.82
C LYS A 25 -16.56 -15.69 0.48
N ARG A 26 -16.88 -16.38 1.58
CA ARG A 26 -16.13 -16.29 2.84
C ARG A 26 -14.70 -16.79 2.61
N ARG A 27 -13.71 -15.99 3.01
CA ARG A 27 -12.29 -16.33 2.91
C ARG A 27 -11.56 -16.00 4.19
N ILE A 28 -10.64 -16.89 4.57
CA ILE A 28 -9.56 -16.59 5.50
C ILE A 28 -8.38 -16.23 4.62
N LEU A 29 -7.94 -14.97 4.69
CA LEU A 29 -6.80 -14.49 3.92
C LEU A 29 -5.51 -14.91 4.60
N GLN A 30 -4.58 -15.43 3.82
CA GLN A 30 -3.23 -15.78 4.24
C GLN A 30 -2.24 -14.80 3.60
N PRO A 31 -1.97 -13.65 4.27
CA PRO A 31 -1.05 -12.66 3.74
C PRO A 31 0.41 -13.09 3.91
N GLY A 32 1.24 -12.73 2.93
CA GLY A 32 2.70 -12.72 3.06
C GLY A 32 3.28 -11.38 2.64
N SER A 33 4.27 -10.90 3.38
CA SER A 33 4.87 -9.59 3.13
C SER A 33 5.95 -9.64 2.04
N ILE A 34 5.81 -8.82 1.00
CA ILE A 34 6.85 -8.53 0.02
C ILE A 34 7.00 -7.02 -0.09
N HIS A 35 8.17 -6.50 0.28
CA HIS A 35 8.51 -5.09 0.13
C HIS A 35 9.25 -4.87 -1.18
N TYR A 36 8.52 -4.55 -2.25
CA TYR A 36 9.05 -4.34 -3.61
C TYR A 36 10.33 -3.49 -3.70
N PRO A 37 10.58 -2.42 -2.90
CA PRO A 37 11.80 -1.63 -3.08
C PRO A 37 13.05 -2.33 -2.54
N ARG A 38 12.89 -3.45 -1.81
CA ARG A 38 14.00 -4.27 -1.29
C ARG A 38 14.51 -5.29 -2.31
N SER A 39 13.82 -5.44 -3.42
CA SER A 39 14.22 -6.31 -4.52
C SER A 39 14.13 -5.55 -5.84
N THR A 40 14.51 -6.19 -6.94
CA THR A 40 14.49 -5.56 -8.25
C THR A 40 13.24 -5.98 -9.05
N PRO A 41 12.76 -5.15 -9.99
CA PRO A 41 11.58 -5.47 -10.79
C PRO A 41 11.64 -6.80 -11.54
N GLU A 42 12.86 -7.27 -11.85
CA GLU A 42 13.11 -8.51 -12.58
C GLU A 42 12.79 -9.76 -11.75
N VAL A 43 12.92 -9.67 -10.41
CA VAL A 43 12.72 -10.82 -9.51
C VAL A 43 11.33 -10.86 -8.88
N TRP A 44 10.55 -9.78 -8.96
CA TRP A 44 9.18 -9.74 -8.40
C TRP A 44 8.28 -10.87 -8.92
N PRO A 45 8.23 -11.19 -10.23
CA PRO A 45 7.36 -12.26 -10.73
C PRO A 45 7.67 -13.61 -10.09
N GLU A 46 8.95 -13.92 -9.91
CA GLU A 46 9.39 -15.17 -9.29
C GLU A 46 9.02 -15.22 -7.80
N MET A 47 9.27 -14.14 -7.06
CA MET A 47 8.89 -14.04 -5.64
C MET A 47 7.39 -14.22 -5.44
N ILE A 48 6.59 -13.50 -6.23
CA ILE A 48 5.12 -13.55 -6.17
C ILE A 48 4.62 -14.95 -6.54
N LYS A 49 5.21 -15.58 -7.55
CA LYS A 49 4.87 -16.96 -7.94
C LYS A 49 5.16 -17.95 -6.81
N LYS A 50 6.34 -17.89 -6.20
CA LYS A 50 6.71 -18.74 -5.05
C LYS A 50 5.80 -18.51 -3.85
N SER A 51 5.40 -17.27 -3.58
CA SER A 51 4.43 -16.92 -2.55
C SER A 51 3.08 -17.59 -2.79
N LYS A 52 2.58 -17.56 -4.04
CA LYS A 52 1.34 -18.25 -4.42
C LYS A 52 1.46 -19.77 -4.28
N GLU A 53 2.56 -20.35 -4.74
CA GLU A 53 2.84 -21.79 -4.59
C GLU A 53 2.94 -22.22 -3.12
N GLY A 54 3.41 -21.31 -2.25
CA GLY A 54 3.42 -21.48 -0.80
C GLY A 54 2.05 -21.32 -0.12
N GLY A 55 0.97 -21.11 -0.88
CA GLY A 55 -0.40 -21.04 -0.37
C GLY A 55 -0.86 -19.65 0.07
N LEU A 56 -0.10 -18.60 -0.25
CA LEU A 56 -0.53 -17.22 0.00
C LEU A 56 -1.58 -16.79 -1.01
N ASP A 57 -2.58 -16.05 -0.57
CA ASP A 57 -3.62 -15.44 -1.41
C ASP A 57 -3.58 -13.90 -1.41
N VAL A 58 -2.80 -13.30 -0.50
CA VAL A 58 -2.57 -11.86 -0.41
C VAL A 58 -1.07 -11.55 -0.33
N ILE A 59 -0.62 -10.59 -1.12
CA ILE A 59 0.68 -9.95 -0.93
C ILE A 59 0.48 -8.66 -0.12
N GLU A 60 1.07 -8.61 1.06
CA GLU A 60 1.13 -7.43 1.90
C GLU A 60 2.38 -6.61 1.57
N ASN A 61 2.23 -5.28 1.50
CA ASN A 61 3.32 -4.41 1.11
C ASN A 61 3.25 -3.04 1.78
N TYR A 62 4.42 -2.52 2.19
CA TYR A 62 4.58 -1.13 2.60
C TYR A 62 4.93 -0.26 1.39
N VAL A 63 4.20 0.84 1.22
CA VAL A 63 4.56 1.88 0.25
C VAL A 63 5.46 2.90 0.95
N PHE A 64 6.74 2.92 0.58
CA PHE A 64 7.74 3.79 1.19
C PHE A 64 7.64 5.19 0.60
N TRP A 65 6.76 6.02 1.17
CA TRP A 65 6.43 7.34 0.61
C TRP A 65 7.63 8.29 0.50
N ASN A 66 8.66 8.12 1.32
CA ASN A 66 9.90 8.89 1.24
C ASN A 66 10.64 8.75 -0.11
N TYR A 67 10.46 7.62 -0.81
CA TYR A 67 11.01 7.43 -2.15
C TYR A 67 10.06 7.92 -3.24
N HIS A 68 8.76 7.88 -2.97
CA HIS A 68 7.74 8.34 -3.92
C HIS A 68 7.55 9.83 -3.93
N GLU A 69 7.83 10.54 -2.84
CA GLU A 69 7.74 11.99 -2.75
C GLU A 69 8.91 12.55 -1.92
N PRO A 70 10.16 12.44 -2.43
CA PRO A 70 11.34 12.95 -1.74
C PRO A 70 11.30 14.48 -1.59
N VAL A 71 10.77 15.17 -2.61
CA VAL A 71 10.44 16.59 -2.59
C VAL A 71 8.92 16.74 -2.69
N LYS A 72 8.33 17.59 -1.84
CA LYS A 72 6.87 17.79 -1.78
C LYS A 72 6.33 18.15 -3.18
N GLY A 73 5.32 17.41 -3.64
CA GLY A 73 4.71 17.57 -4.96
C GLY A 73 5.50 16.99 -6.14
N GLN A 74 6.66 16.37 -5.90
CA GLN A 74 7.48 15.72 -6.93
C GLN A 74 7.42 14.21 -6.74
N TYR A 75 6.68 13.53 -7.62
CA TYR A 75 6.41 12.10 -7.49
C TYR A 75 7.35 11.24 -8.32
N TYR A 76 7.75 10.09 -7.78
CA TYR A 76 8.60 9.13 -8.48
C TYR A 76 8.07 7.70 -8.34
N PHE A 77 7.80 7.04 -9.48
CA PHE A 77 7.24 5.68 -9.56
C PHE A 77 7.95 4.83 -10.62
N GLU A 78 9.27 5.02 -10.78
CA GLU A 78 10.04 4.29 -11.79
C GLU A 78 11.08 3.33 -11.19
N GLY A 79 11.61 2.45 -12.05
CA GLY A 79 12.63 1.47 -11.69
C GLY A 79 12.16 0.55 -10.56
N ARG A 80 12.96 0.44 -9.49
CA ARG A 80 12.61 -0.37 -8.31
C ARG A 80 11.48 0.19 -7.46
N PHE A 81 11.07 1.43 -7.71
CA PHE A 81 9.94 2.07 -7.03
C PHE A 81 8.70 2.09 -7.91
N ASP A 82 8.66 1.31 -9.00
CA ASP A 82 7.47 1.17 -9.82
C ASP A 82 6.40 0.33 -9.11
N LEU A 83 5.61 1.02 -8.29
CA LEU A 83 4.50 0.45 -7.55
C LEU A 83 3.45 -0.12 -8.51
N VAL A 84 3.19 0.56 -9.64
CA VAL A 84 2.14 0.16 -10.59
C VAL A 84 2.51 -1.17 -11.25
N ARG A 85 3.74 -1.31 -11.71
CA ARG A 85 4.25 -2.57 -12.27
C ARG A 85 4.17 -3.69 -11.25
N PHE A 86 4.57 -3.44 -10.00
CA PHE A 86 4.45 -4.43 -8.93
C PHE A 86 3.00 -4.89 -8.74
N VAL A 87 2.03 -3.97 -8.65
CA VAL A 87 0.60 -4.31 -8.50
C VAL A 87 0.11 -5.17 -9.66
N LYS A 88 0.47 -4.80 -10.90
CA LYS A 88 0.10 -5.55 -12.10
C LYS A 88 0.65 -6.97 -12.07
N THR A 89 1.90 -7.15 -11.64
CA THR A 89 2.49 -8.50 -11.50
C THR A 89 1.74 -9.33 -10.45
N VAL A 90 1.32 -8.74 -9.33
CA VAL A 90 0.50 -9.46 -8.33
C VAL A 90 -0.87 -9.82 -8.89
N GLN A 91 -1.50 -8.91 -9.64
CA GLN A 91 -2.78 -9.13 -10.31
C GLN A 91 -2.69 -10.25 -11.35
N GLU A 92 -1.65 -10.26 -12.17
CA GLU A 92 -1.38 -11.30 -13.18
C GLU A 92 -1.18 -12.68 -12.52
N ALA A 93 -0.56 -12.71 -11.34
CA ALA A 93 -0.46 -13.92 -10.53
C ALA A 93 -1.82 -14.33 -9.90
N GLY A 94 -2.86 -13.49 -9.96
CA GLY A 94 -4.18 -13.76 -9.41
C GLY A 94 -4.24 -13.71 -7.89
N LEU A 95 -3.34 -12.94 -7.26
CA LEU A 95 -3.33 -12.69 -5.82
C LEU A 95 -3.96 -11.33 -5.52
N LEU A 96 -4.43 -11.15 -4.28
CA LEU A 96 -4.85 -9.85 -3.77
C LEU A 96 -3.62 -9.05 -3.28
N VAL A 97 -3.77 -7.73 -3.21
CA VAL A 97 -2.75 -6.85 -2.62
C VAL A 97 -3.33 -6.12 -1.42
N HIS A 98 -2.60 -6.14 -0.31
CA HIS A 98 -2.89 -5.32 0.86
C HIS A 98 -1.81 -4.25 1.02
N PHE A 99 -2.17 -2.99 0.74
CA PHE A 99 -1.25 -1.86 0.90
C PHE A 99 -1.34 -1.24 2.29
N ARG A 100 -0.17 -1.13 2.91
CA ARG A 100 0.05 -0.25 4.06
C ARG A 100 0.70 1.03 3.55
N ILE A 101 -0.15 1.99 3.20
CA ILE A 101 0.27 3.32 2.74
C ILE A 101 0.37 4.21 3.97
N GLY A 102 1.59 4.44 4.43
CA GLY A 102 1.86 5.40 5.49
C GLY A 102 2.88 6.44 5.00
N PRO A 103 2.93 7.64 5.59
CA PRO A 103 4.18 8.39 5.58
C PRO A 103 5.27 7.67 6.40
N TYR A 104 4.88 6.71 7.27
CA TYR A 104 5.75 5.95 8.17
C TYR A 104 5.56 4.45 7.98
N ALA A 105 6.67 3.73 7.80
CA ALA A 105 6.72 2.27 7.77
C ALA A 105 7.85 1.81 8.71
N CYS A 106 7.50 1.16 9.83
CA CYS A 106 8.44 0.64 10.83
C CYS A 106 9.27 -0.57 10.35
N ALA A 107 9.47 -0.75 9.04
CA ALA A 107 9.94 -2.00 8.44
C ALA A 107 11.41 -2.36 8.76
N GLU A 108 11.98 -2.03 9.92
CA GLU A 108 13.39 -2.28 10.28
C GLU A 108 14.38 -1.56 9.34
N TRP A 109 13.94 -0.42 8.78
CA TRP A 109 14.87 0.55 8.20
C TRP A 109 15.41 1.41 9.34
N ASN A 110 16.72 1.68 9.36
CA ASN A 110 17.36 2.55 10.36
C ASN A 110 16.47 3.78 10.65
N TYR A 111 15.94 3.84 11.88
CA TYR A 111 15.06 4.88 12.40
C TYR A 111 13.69 5.11 11.74
N GLY A 112 13.21 4.25 10.83
CA GLY A 112 11.81 4.24 10.34
C GLY A 112 11.35 5.46 9.52
N ILE A 113 11.97 6.64 9.67
CA ILE A 113 12.01 7.86 8.85
C ILE A 113 13.20 8.65 9.42
N GLN A 114 14.24 8.94 8.63
CA GLN A 114 15.28 9.90 9.06
C GLN A 114 15.28 11.22 8.28
N PHE A 115 14.52 11.35 7.18
CA PHE A 115 14.51 12.57 6.38
C PHE A 115 13.26 13.45 6.50
N ARG A 116 12.06 12.91 6.80
CA ARG A 116 10.84 13.74 6.95
C ARG A 116 10.52 14.13 8.39
N THR A 117 10.62 13.24 9.37
CA THR A 117 10.29 13.53 10.79
C THR A 117 11.19 14.60 11.41
N THR A 118 12.39 14.78 10.86
CA THR A 118 13.39 15.72 11.38
C THR A 118 13.43 17.04 10.63
N ASN A 119 12.80 17.16 9.45
CA ASN A 119 12.86 18.36 8.61
C ASN A 119 11.88 19.46 9.08
N ALA A 120 12.34 20.71 9.07
CA ALA A 120 11.59 21.87 9.55
C ALA A 120 10.17 22.03 8.93
N PRO A 121 9.96 21.82 7.62
CA PRO A 121 8.63 21.93 7.00
C PRO A 121 7.63 20.89 7.54
N PHE A 122 8.10 19.68 7.83
CA PHE A 122 7.25 18.60 8.33
C PHE A 122 6.85 18.83 9.80
N LYS A 123 7.78 19.33 10.62
CA LYS A 123 7.47 19.74 12.00
C LYS A 123 6.45 20.87 12.05
N LEU A 124 6.50 21.80 11.09
CA LEU A 124 5.50 22.87 10.95
C LEU A 124 4.12 22.31 10.60
N ASP A 125 4.03 21.34 9.69
CA ASP A 125 2.76 20.72 9.31
C ASP A 125 2.16 19.88 10.46
N ILE A 126 2.97 19.16 11.24
CA ILE A 126 2.50 18.48 12.47
C ILE A 126 1.97 19.48 13.50
N ASN A 127 2.70 20.57 13.75
CA ASN A 127 2.31 21.57 14.74
C ASN A 127 1.05 22.36 14.35
N LYS A 128 0.73 22.46 13.05
CA LYS A 128 -0.54 23.02 12.58
C LYS A 128 -1.71 22.07 12.84
N THR A 129 -1.47 20.77 12.66
CA THR A 129 -2.50 19.74 12.79
C THR A 129 -2.81 19.41 14.26
N SER A 130 -1.84 19.58 15.17
CA SER A 130 -2.04 19.39 16.61
C SER A 130 -2.66 20.59 17.34
N LYS A 131 -2.75 21.75 16.68
CA LYS A 131 -3.30 23.00 17.24
C LYS A 131 -4.69 23.37 16.70
N SER A 132 -5.32 22.54 15.87
CA SER A 132 -6.73 22.75 15.50
C SER A 132 -7.65 22.29 16.65
N PRO A 133 -8.46 23.19 17.25
CA PRO A 133 -9.45 22.76 18.23
C PRO A 133 -10.52 21.90 17.54
N SER A 134 -10.81 20.74 18.12
CA SER A 134 -11.99 19.95 17.76
C SER A 134 -13.27 20.81 18.00
N PRO A 135 -14.13 21.04 16.99
CA PRO A 135 -15.41 21.70 17.21
C PRO A 135 -16.42 20.69 17.75
N ARG A 136 -16.27 20.28 19.02
CA ARG A 136 -17.28 19.52 19.75
C ARG A 136 -17.33 19.99 21.19
N GLY A 137 -18.35 20.78 21.48
CA GLY A 137 -18.72 21.14 22.85
C GLY A 137 -19.32 22.53 22.96
N GLN A 138 -20.57 22.70 22.51
CA GLN A 138 -21.54 23.68 23.03
C GLN A 138 -22.87 23.56 22.26
N GLN A 139 -23.71 22.62 22.68
CA GLN A 139 -25.17 22.77 22.71
C GLN A 139 -25.68 21.93 23.90
N ASN A 140 -26.06 22.62 24.97
CA ASN A 140 -27.08 22.28 25.96
C ASN A 140 -27.47 23.59 26.63
#